data_AF-A0A3A0UUF2-F1
#
_entry.id   AF-A0A3A0UUF2-F1
#
_cell.length_a   1.000
_cell.length_b   1.000
_cell.length_c   1.000
_cell.angle_alpha   90.00
_cell.angle_beta   90.00
_cell.angle_gamma   90.00
#
_symmetry.space_group_name_H-M   'P 1'
#
loop_
_entity.id
_entity.type
_entity.pdbx_description
1 polymer ?
#
loop_
_entity_poly.entity_id
_entity_poly.type
_entity_poly.pdbx_seq_one_letter_code
_entity_poly.pdbx_strand_id
1 'polypeptide(L)' 'HRIILLAFGEKKRAAIEKLAENEVNSDVPATILHAHPNVEIYVDDEAAPRL' A
#
# COMPACT_ATOMS: atom_id res chain seq x y z
N HIS A 1 18.49 1.74 0.65
CA HIS A 1 17.93 0.37 0.47
C HIS A 1 16.68 0.47 -0.40
N ARG A 2 16.17 -0.66 -0.92
CA ARG A 2 14.94 -0.71 -1.75
C ARG A 2 13.95 -1.63 -1.06
N ILE A 3 12.69 -1.23 -0.98
CA ILE A 3 11.59 -2.03 -0.43
C ILE A 3 10.61 -2.31 -1.57
N ILE A 4 10.12 -3.55 -1.66
CA ILE A 4 9.08 -3.94 -2.60
C ILE A 4 7.92 -4.52 -1.79
N LEU A 5 6.73 -3.92 -1.91
CA LEU A 5 5.49 -4.41 -1.33
C LEU A 5 4.67 -5.10 -2.43
N LEU A 6 4.33 -6.36 -2.23
CA LEU A 6 3.44 -7.12 -3.11
C LEU A 6 2.12 -7.38 -2.37
N ALA A 7 1.00 -7.01 -2.96
CA ALA A 7 -0.32 -7.22 -2.36
C ALA A 7 -1.33 -7.68 -3.40
N PHE A 8 -1.87 -8.88 -3.21
CA PHE A 8 -2.74 -9.55 -4.17
C PHE A 8 -4.05 -10.01 -3.52
N GLY A 9 -5.11 -10.02 -4.33
CA GLY A 9 -6.45 -10.47 -3.98
C GLY A 9 -7.32 -9.40 -3.32
N GLU A 10 -8.64 -9.52 -3.55
CA GLU A 10 -9.65 -8.54 -3.15
C GLU A 10 -9.58 -8.15 -1.66
N LYS A 11 -9.25 -9.10 -0.79
CA LYS A 11 -9.12 -8.89 0.67
C LYS A 11 -8.08 -7.82 1.05
N LYS A 12 -7.16 -7.47 0.14
CA LYS A 12 -6.13 -6.45 0.36
C LYS A 12 -6.56 -5.05 -0.08
N ARG A 13 -7.63 -4.93 -0.88
CA ARG A 13 -8.09 -3.65 -1.45
C ARG A 13 -8.25 -2.55 -0.41
N ALA A 14 -8.97 -2.81 0.68
CA ALA A 14 -9.20 -1.81 1.73
C ALA A 14 -7.90 -1.30 2.39
N ALA A 15 -6.87 -2.14 2.49
CA ALA A 15 -5.57 -1.72 3.02
C ALA A 15 -4.79 -0.90 1.99
N ILE A 16 -4.90 -1.24 0.70
CA ILE A 16 -4.27 -0.51 -0.40
C ILE A 16 -4.92 0.85 -0.62
N GLU A 17 -6.25 0.94 -0.51
CA GLU A 17 -6.99 2.21 -0.57
C GLU A 17 -6.50 3.17 0.52
N LYS A 18 -6.43 2.72 1.78
CA LYS A 18 -5.89 3.53 2.87
C LYS A 18 -4.41 3.88 2.66
N LEU A 19 -3.62 2.96 2.11
CA LEU A 19 -2.22 3.25 1.79
C LEU A 19 -2.09 4.35 0.73
N ALA A 20 -3.01 4.42 -0.23
CA ALA A 20 -3.03 5.41 -1.30
C ALA A 20 -3.44 6.82 -0.85
N GLU A 21 -4.03 6.97 0.34
CA GLU A 21 -4.39 8.29 0.93
C GLU A 21 -3.15 9.14 1.29
N ASN A 22 -1.95 8.54 1.29
CA ASN A 22 -0.66 9.20 1.58
C ASN A 22 -0.55 9.84 2.97
N GLU A 23 -1.33 9.36 3.94
CA GLU A 23 -1.22 9.75 5.35
C GLU A 23 -0.57 8.64 6.16
N VAL A 24 0.45 8.97 6.96
CA VAL A 24 1.08 8.00 7.88
C VAL A 24 0.13 7.76 9.06
N ASN A 25 -0.35 6.53 9.18
CA ASN A 25 -1.33 6.12 10.18
C ASN A 25 -0.89 4.81 10.86
N SER A 26 -0.79 4.82 12.20
CA SER A 26 -0.41 3.65 13.00
C SER A 26 -1.39 2.48 12.92
N ASP A 27 -2.67 2.74 12.62
CA ASP A 27 -3.69 1.71 12.43
C ASP A 27 -3.54 0.99 11.07
N VAL A 28 -2.78 1.58 10.14
CA VAL A 28 -2.41 0.98 8.84
C VAL A 28 -0.89 0.98 8.72
N PRO A 29 -0.19 -0.01 9.32
CA PRO A 29 1.27 0.00 9.44
C PRO A 29 2.03 0.18 8.12
N ALA A 30 1.46 -0.26 6.99
CA ALA A 30 2.07 -0.11 5.68
C ALA A 30 2.27 1.35 5.25
N THR A 31 1.50 2.29 5.82
CA THR A 31 1.62 3.73 5.50
C THR A 31 2.98 4.33 5.89
N ILE A 32 3.72 3.70 6.82
CA ILE A 32 5.08 4.13 7.16
C ILE A 32 6.04 4.05 5.97
N LEU A 33 5.71 3.26 4.95
CA LEU A 33 6.52 3.13 3.73
C LEU A 33 6.64 4.45 2.97
N HIS A 34 5.70 5.40 3.15
CA HIS A 34 5.80 6.76 2.61
C HIS A 34 7.02 7.54 3.12
N ALA A 35 7.54 7.19 4.30
CA ALA A 35 8.74 7.82 4.85
C ALA A 35 10.05 7.27 4.26
N HIS A 36 10.00 6.20 3.46
CA HIS A 36 11.18 5.60 2.85
C HIS A 36 11.31 6.04 1.38
N PRO A 37 12.47 6.56 0.95
CA PRO A 37 12.62 7.21 -0.37
C PRO A 37 12.63 6.26 -1.57
N ASN A 38 12.60 4.94 -1.35
CA ASN A 38 12.74 3.93 -2.41
C ASN A 38 11.85 2.72 -2.13
N VAL A 39 10.56 2.86 -2.46
CA VAL A 39 9.53 1.83 -2.29
C VAL A 39 8.79 1.66 -3.61
N GLU A 40 8.56 0.41 -4.01
CA GLU A 40 7.67 0.06 -5.10
C GLU A 40 6.55 -0.84 -4.58
N ILE A 41 5.31 -0.56 -4.99
CA ILE A 41 4.12 -1.29 -4.58
C ILE A 41 3.50 -1.90 -5.84
N TYR A 42 3.35 -3.23 -5.84
CA TYR A 42 2.68 -3.94 -6.91
C TYR A 42 1.41 -4.58 -6.38
N VAL A 43 0.31 -4.32 -7.09
CA VAL A 43 -1.02 -4.85 -6.79
C VAL A 43 -1.60 -5.51 -8.03
N ASP A 44 -2.41 -6.55 -7.83
CA ASP A 44 -3.26 -7.08 -8.90
C ASP A 44 -4.54 -6.26 -9.04
N ASP A 45 -5.30 -6.52 -10.10
CA ASP A 45 -6.55 -5.83 -10.39
C ASP A 45 -7.59 -6.00 -9.26
N GLU A 46 -7.53 -7.12 -8.54
CA GLU A 46 -8.41 -7.38 -7.40
C GLU A 46 -8.06 -6.54 -6.17
N ALA A 47 -6.79 -6.27 -5.91
CA ALA A 47 -6.34 -5.43 -4.80
C ALA A 47 -6.25 -3.94 -5.16
N ALA A 48 -6.33 -3.59 -6.45
CA ALA A 48 -6.23 -2.20 -6.90
C ALA A 48 -7.33 -1.30 -6.28
N PRO A 49 -6.97 -0.08 -5.86
CA PRO A 49 -7.93 0.86 -5.27
C PRO A 49 -8.96 1.30 -6.32
N ARG A 50 -10.22 1.44 -5.91
CA ARG A 50 -11.28 1.98 -6.78
C ARG A 50 -11.31 3.50 -6.61
N LEU A 51 -10.44 4.19 -7.35
CA LEU A 51 -10.38 5.66 -7.41
C LEU A 51 -11.57 6.25 -8.19
#